data_AF-A0A812TF83-F1
#
_entry.id   AF-A0A812TF83-F1
#
_cell.length_a   1.000
_cell.length_b   1.000
_cell.length_c   1.000
_cell.angle_alpha   90.00
_cell.angle_beta   90.00
_cell.angle_gamma   90.00
#
_symmetry.space_group_name_H-M   'P 1'
#
loop_
_entity.id
_entity.type
_entity.pdbx_description
1 polymer ?
#
loop_
_entity_poly.entity_id
_entity_poly.type
_entity_poly.pdbx_seq_one_letter_code
_entity_poly.pdbx_strand_id
1 'polypeptide(L)'
;VIDVAPILSSSCTWHGDPGLQVTLKEPLTFQGNLVLMGEIQIIGEQERDGPCMNVRGQMRVTAARASFVGCRNRLKMLHAVGQEGKGGALFIEQDFITDNSDVKFESCAAEEGGGLYAKGGYQQEAGSSVHFEHCSADGSGGGAYVENSFTQGPNSSAIFRSCRAGRGGAWAAAFF
;
A
#
# COMPACT_ATOMS: atom_id res chain seq x y z
N VAL A 1 13.78 -13.11 -3.67
CA VAL A 1 14.02 -11.80 -4.34
C VAL A 1 13.31 -11.84 -5.68
N ILE A 2 12.55 -10.80 -6.02
CA ILE A 2 11.92 -10.63 -7.33
C ILE A 2 12.65 -9.47 -8.03
N ASP A 3 13.31 -9.76 -9.15
CA ASP A 3 14.21 -8.86 -9.88
C ASP A 3 13.73 -8.53 -11.31
N VAL A 4 12.61 -9.09 -11.71
CA VAL A 4 11.84 -8.70 -12.90
C VAL A 4 10.52 -8.07 -12.45
N ALA A 5 9.80 -7.40 -13.35
CA ALA A 5 8.46 -6.88 -13.08
C ALA A 5 7.38 -7.90 -13.49
N PRO A 6 7.07 -8.92 -12.67
CA PRO A 6 6.06 -9.91 -13.02
C PRO A 6 4.67 -9.28 -13.07
N ILE A 7 3.87 -9.78 -14.01
CA ILE A 7 2.45 -9.46 -14.13
C ILE A 7 1.68 -10.75 -13.89
N LEU A 8 0.91 -10.80 -12.81
CA LEU A 8 -0.03 -11.87 -12.54
C LEU A 8 -1.38 -11.49 -13.14
N SER A 9 -1.76 -12.19 -14.21
CA SER A 9 -2.94 -11.84 -15.02
C SER A 9 -4.28 -12.23 -14.39
N SER A 10 -4.28 -13.06 -13.34
CA SER A 10 -5.49 -13.56 -12.68
C SER A 10 -5.58 -13.10 -11.24
N SER A 11 -6.80 -13.10 -10.70
CA SER A 11 -7.00 -12.98 -9.25
C SER A 11 -6.32 -14.14 -8.52
N CYS A 12 -5.72 -13.89 -7.37
CA CYS A 12 -5.02 -14.92 -6.61
C CYS A 12 -5.03 -14.66 -5.11
N THR A 13 -4.80 -15.74 -4.35
CA THR A 13 -4.49 -15.68 -2.94
C THR A 13 -3.00 -15.95 -2.75
N TRP A 14 -2.32 -15.08 -2.02
CA TRP A 14 -0.93 -15.28 -1.62
C TRP A 14 -0.88 -15.63 -0.14
N HIS A 15 -0.44 -16.85 0.13
CA HIS A 15 -0.19 -17.35 1.48
C HIS A 15 1.26 -17.07 1.88
N GLY A 16 1.42 -16.39 3.01
CA GLY A 16 2.69 -16.15 3.67
C GLY A 16 2.92 -17.15 4.79
N ASP A 17 4.04 -17.86 4.70
CA ASP A 17 4.53 -18.66 5.81
C ASP A 17 5.15 -17.75 6.90
N PRO A 18 5.13 -18.16 8.18
CA PRO A 18 5.76 -17.39 9.26
C PRO A 18 7.20 -16.98 8.93
N GLY A 19 7.48 -15.69 9.04
CA GLY A 19 8.78 -15.10 8.70
C GLY A 19 9.10 -14.96 7.20
N LEU A 20 8.13 -15.16 6.30
CA LEU A 20 8.34 -14.95 4.87
C LEU A 20 8.70 -13.49 4.58
N GLN A 21 9.88 -13.31 3.96
CA GLN A 21 10.36 -12.03 3.46
C GLN A 21 10.52 -12.06 1.95
N VAL A 22 10.00 -11.04 1.28
CA VAL A 22 10.03 -10.91 -0.18
C VAL A 22 10.64 -9.57 -0.53
N THR A 23 11.91 -9.60 -0.93
CA THR A 23 12.59 -8.42 -1.46
C THR A 23 12.19 -8.21 -2.91
N LEU A 24 11.71 -7.01 -3.22
CA LEU A 24 11.34 -6.57 -4.56
C LEU A 24 12.37 -5.55 -5.06
N LYS A 25 12.95 -5.77 -6.23
CA LYS A 25 13.70 -4.74 -6.98
C LYS A 25 12.81 -3.99 -7.95
N GLU A 26 11.86 -4.70 -8.53
CA GLU A 26 10.88 -4.20 -9.49
C GLU A 26 9.45 -4.29 -8.94
N PRO A 27 8.49 -3.53 -9.50
CA PRO A 27 7.08 -3.63 -9.12
C PRO A 27 6.47 -5.00 -9.41
N LEU A 28 5.70 -5.50 -8.46
CA LEU A 28 4.88 -6.71 -8.60
C LEU A 28 3.44 -6.32 -8.97
N THR A 29 2.99 -6.68 -10.17
CA THR A 29 1.67 -6.26 -10.67
C THR A 29 0.67 -7.40 -10.67
N PHE A 30 -0.52 -7.15 -10.12
CA PHE A 30 -1.68 -8.04 -10.15
C PHE A 30 -2.78 -7.38 -10.99
N GLN A 31 -3.18 -8.02 -12.08
CA GLN A 31 -4.26 -7.55 -12.95
C GLN A 31 -5.66 -7.86 -12.37
N GLY A 32 -5.74 -8.83 -11.47
CA GLY A 32 -6.97 -9.20 -10.77
C GLY A 32 -6.99 -8.75 -9.31
N ASN A 33 -7.85 -9.40 -8.54
CA ASN A 33 -7.94 -9.22 -7.09
C ASN A 33 -6.83 -9.98 -6.38
N LEU A 34 -6.32 -9.42 -5.29
CA LEU A 34 -5.31 -10.06 -4.45
C LEU A 34 -5.86 -10.30 -3.05
N VAL A 35 -5.73 -11.52 -2.53
CA VAL A 35 -5.97 -11.82 -1.12
C VAL A 35 -4.64 -12.20 -0.47
N LEU A 36 -4.23 -11.48 0.58
CA LEU A 36 -3.08 -11.85 1.41
C LEU A 36 -3.56 -12.60 2.66
N MET A 37 -2.89 -13.71 2.95
CA MET A 37 -3.13 -14.56 4.12
C MET A 37 -1.81 -14.91 4.79
N GLY A 38 -1.81 -15.15 6.11
CA GLY A 38 -0.61 -15.56 6.84
C GLY A 38 0.32 -14.39 7.18
N GLU A 39 1.64 -14.63 7.20
CA GLU A 39 2.63 -13.62 7.55
C GLU A 39 3.52 -13.30 6.34
N ILE A 40 3.55 -12.03 5.92
CA ILE A 40 4.33 -11.60 4.76
C ILE A 40 4.99 -10.26 5.05
N GLN A 41 6.29 -10.18 4.78
CA GLN A 41 7.01 -8.91 4.73
C GLN A 41 7.51 -8.64 3.31
N ILE A 42 7.05 -7.56 2.71
CA ILE A 42 7.49 -7.06 1.42
C ILE A 42 8.54 -5.96 1.67
N ILE A 43 9.72 -6.12 1.10
CA ILE A 43 10.85 -5.22 1.30
C ILE A 43 11.22 -4.58 -0.03
N GLY A 44 11.20 -3.25 -0.09
CA GLY A 44 11.76 -2.51 -1.20
C GLY A 44 13.28 -2.41 -1.06
N GLU A 45 14.05 -2.99 -2.00
CA GLU A 45 15.52 -2.93 -1.96
C GLU A 45 16.07 -1.54 -2.32
N GLN A 46 15.42 -0.88 -3.27
CA GLN A 46 15.83 0.40 -3.82
C GLN A 46 14.61 1.26 -4.20
N GLU A 47 14.88 2.55 -4.43
CA GLU A 47 13.95 3.45 -5.09
C GLU A 47 13.67 2.97 -6.51
N ARG A 48 12.41 2.99 -6.92
CA ARG A 48 11.95 2.40 -8.18
C ARG A 48 10.90 3.25 -8.87
N ASP A 49 10.70 2.97 -10.15
CA ASP A 49 9.59 3.56 -10.91
C ASP A 49 8.31 2.80 -10.60
N GLY A 50 7.47 3.38 -9.73
CA GLY A 50 6.21 2.79 -9.28
C GLY A 50 6.25 2.24 -7.85
N PRO A 51 5.10 1.71 -7.38
CA PRO A 51 4.99 1.11 -6.06
C PRO A 51 5.71 -0.25 -5.99
N CYS A 52 5.92 -0.76 -4.78
CA CYS A 52 6.30 -2.17 -4.61
C CYS A 52 5.27 -3.13 -5.23
N MET A 53 3.98 -2.88 -5.01
CA MET A 53 2.90 -3.67 -5.58
C MET A 53 1.82 -2.80 -6.21
N ASN A 54 1.39 -3.19 -7.41
CA ASN A 54 0.27 -2.60 -8.13
C ASN A 54 -0.86 -3.64 -8.23
N VAL A 55 -2.05 -3.31 -7.74
CA VAL A 55 -3.23 -4.18 -7.80
C VAL A 55 -4.34 -3.46 -8.57
N ARG A 56 -4.70 -3.99 -9.74
CA ARG A 56 -5.78 -3.46 -10.60
C ARG A 56 -7.18 -3.80 -10.06
N GLY A 57 -7.30 -4.89 -9.32
CA GLY A 57 -8.53 -5.25 -8.61
C GLY A 57 -8.58 -4.68 -7.21
N GLN A 58 -9.40 -5.32 -6.37
CA GLN A 58 -9.37 -5.11 -4.92
C GLN A 58 -8.19 -5.87 -4.29
N MET A 59 -7.67 -5.35 -3.19
CA MET A 59 -6.72 -6.07 -2.35
C MET A 59 -7.31 -6.29 -0.97
N ARG A 60 -7.38 -7.55 -0.52
CA ARG A 60 -7.85 -7.92 0.82
C ARG A 60 -6.73 -8.54 1.63
N VAL A 61 -6.55 -8.12 2.86
CA VAL A 61 -5.68 -8.77 3.85
C VAL A 61 -6.59 -9.39 4.90
N THR A 62 -6.58 -10.72 5.02
CA THR A 62 -7.51 -11.43 5.92
C THR A 62 -6.77 -12.37 6.86
N ALA A 63 -7.05 -12.26 8.17
CA ALA A 63 -6.42 -13.09 9.20
C ALA A 63 -4.89 -13.17 9.05
N ALA A 64 -4.26 -12.02 8.78
CA ALA A 64 -2.89 -11.94 8.32
C ALA A 64 -2.09 -10.81 8.96
N ARG A 65 -0.76 -10.95 8.94
CA ARG A 65 0.21 -9.93 9.31
C ARG A 65 1.01 -9.56 8.08
N ALA A 66 0.77 -8.38 7.52
CA ALA A 66 1.46 -7.90 6.34
C ALA A 66 2.33 -6.69 6.68
N SER A 67 3.57 -6.65 6.23
CA SER A 67 4.41 -5.46 6.37
C SER A 67 5.07 -5.06 5.05
N PHE A 68 5.15 -3.76 4.82
CA PHE A 68 5.79 -3.16 3.65
C PHE A 68 6.87 -2.21 4.14
N VAL A 69 8.12 -2.51 3.82
CA VAL A 69 9.29 -1.83 4.38
C VAL A 69 10.15 -1.26 3.27
N GLY A 70 10.47 0.03 3.34
CA GLY A 70 11.42 0.67 2.43
C GLY A 70 10.94 0.80 0.98
N CYS A 71 9.64 0.61 0.72
CA CYS A 71 9.07 0.78 -0.61
C CYS A 71 8.97 2.27 -1.00
N ARG A 72 9.82 2.69 -1.94
CA ARG A 72 9.96 4.10 -2.35
C ARG A 72 9.74 4.25 -3.85
N ASN A 73 8.64 4.91 -4.20
CA ASN A 73 8.29 5.26 -5.56
C ASN A 73 8.93 6.62 -5.90
N ARG A 74 9.82 6.63 -6.90
CA ARG A 74 10.58 7.83 -7.30
C ARG A 74 9.89 8.68 -8.36
N LEU A 75 8.83 8.16 -8.98
CA LEU A 75 8.12 8.88 -10.03
C LEU A 75 7.44 10.11 -9.42
N LYS A 76 7.69 11.26 -10.03
CA LYS A 76 7.05 12.53 -9.66
C LYS A 76 6.04 12.89 -10.73
N MET A 77 4.97 13.60 -10.35
CA MET A 77 3.89 14.05 -11.25
C MET A 77 4.34 15.03 -12.36
N LEU A 78 5.65 15.26 -12.54
CA LEU A 78 6.21 16.25 -13.47
C LEU A 78 6.02 15.86 -14.96
N HIS A 79 5.74 14.59 -15.27
CA HIS A 79 5.56 14.08 -16.65
C HIS A 79 4.30 13.22 -16.79
N ALA A 80 3.21 13.60 -16.12
CA ALA A 80 2.00 12.81 -15.94
C ALA A 80 1.38 12.27 -17.25
N VAL A 81 1.68 11.01 -17.56
CA VAL A 81 0.86 10.12 -18.38
C VAL A 81 0.72 8.78 -17.65
N GLY A 82 -0.01 8.73 -16.52
CA GLY A 82 -0.33 7.44 -15.86
C GLY A 82 -0.44 7.46 -14.34
N GLN A 83 -0.27 6.27 -13.74
CA GLN A 83 -0.30 5.98 -12.28
C GLN A 83 1.00 6.36 -11.57
N GLU A 84 1.78 7.24 -12.18
CA GLU A 84 3.13 7.57 -11.80
C GLU A 84 3.14 8.36 -10.49
N GLY A 85 3.97 7.93 -9.53
CA GLY A 85 4.13 8.58 -8.22
C GLY A 85 3.08 8.24 -7.16
N LYS A 86 2.12 7.36 -7.45
CA LYS A 86 1.09 6.96 -6.50
C LYS A 86 1.48 5.71 -5.73
N GLY A 87 1.42 5.76 -4.40
CA GLY A 87 1.72 4.64 -3.53
C GLY A 87 3.22 4.33 -3.47
N GLY A 88 3.81 4.35 -2.27
CA GLY A 88 5.19 3.88 -2.12
C GLY A 88 5.22 2.36 -2.10
N ALA A 89 4.45 1.76 -1.18
CA ALA A 89 4.31 0.32 -1.10
C ALA A 89 3.19 -0.22 -2.00
N LEU A 90 1.98 0.34 -1.87
CA LEU A 90 0.79 -0.17 -2.53
C LEU A 90 0.13 0.91 -3.38
N PHE A 91 -0.16 0.57 -4.62
CA PHE A 91 -1.16 1.23 -5.43
C PHE A 91 -2.29 0.25 -5.73
N ILE A 92 -3.51 0.62 -5.37
CA ILE A 92 -4.71 -0.21 -5.55
C ILE A 92 -5.75 0.60 -6.32
N GLU A 93 -6.25 0.05 -7.43
CA GLU A 93 -7.26 0.74 -8.26
C GLU A 93 -8.67 0.69 -7.67
N GLN A 94 -8.99 -0.37 -6.94
CA GLN A 94 -10.27 -0.53 -6.25
C GLN A 94 -10.07 -0.38 -4.74
N ASP A 95 -10.73 -1.21 -3.95
CA ASP A 95 -10.72 -1.13 -2.50
C ASP A 95 -9.51 -1.85 -1.91
N PHE A 96 -8.89 -1.20 -0.93
CA PHE A 96 -8.07 -1.89 0.05
C PHE A 96 -8.95 -2.33 1.21
N ILE A 97 -8.90 -3.61 1.59
CA ILE A 97 -9.74 -4.15 2.67
C ILE A 97 -8.85 -4.91 3.65
N THR A 98 -8.93 -4.55 4.92
CA THR A 98 -8.24 -5.28 6.01
C THR A 98 -9.28 -5.90 6.93
N ASP A 99 -9.15 -7.19 7.22
CA ASP A 99 -10.14 -7.97 7.97
C ASP A 99 -9.46 -8.88 8.99
N ASN A 100 -9.67 -8.62 10.28
CA ASN A 100 -8.98 -9.28 11.39
C ASN A 100 -7.46 -9.41 11.15
N SER A 101 -6.83 -8.29 10.76
CA SER A 101 -5.45 -8.27 10.28
C SER A 101 -4.61 -7.15 10.87
N ASP A 102 -3.29 -7.31 10.83
CA ASP A 102 -2.30 -6.31 11.25
C ASP A 102 -1.44 -5.94 10.04
N VAL A 103 -1.53 -4.68 9.59
CA VAL A 103 -0.82 -4.19 8.42
C VAL A 103 0.12 -3.06 8.79
N LYS A 104 1.39 -3.17 8.41
CA LYS A 104 2.41 -2.15 8.66
C LYS A 104 3.00 -1.60 7.36
N PHE A 105 3.12 -0.28 7.28
CA PHE A 105 3.90 0.44 6.29
C PHE A 105 5.02 1.19 7.00
N GLU A 106 6.26 0.95 6.60
CA GLU A 106 7.44 1.50 7.28
C GLU A 106 8.43 2.09 6.28
N SER A 107 8.77 3.36 6.49
CA SER A 107 9.77 4.08 5.68
C SER A 107 9.46 4.08 4.18
N CYS A 108 8.17 4.10 3.83
CA CYS A 108 7.69 4.16 2.45
C CYS A 108 7.60 5.61 1.95
N ALA A 109 7.81 5.83 0.65
CA ALA A 109 7.71 7.17 0.07
C ALA A 109 7.10 7.18 -1.33
N ALA A 110 6.39 8.25 -1.67
CA ALA A 110 5.78 8.48 -2.98
C ALA A 110 5.48 9.97 -3.24
N GLU A 111 4.92 10.32 -4.40
CA GLU A 111 4.33 11.63 -4.63
C GLU A 111 2.98 11.75 -3.87
N GLU A 112 2.13 10.72 -3.94
CA GLU A 112 0.85 10.67 -3.22
C GLU A 112 0.71 9.31 -2.52
N GLY A 113 0.31 9.33 -1.24
CA GLY A 113 0.13 8.09 -0.46
C GLY A 113 1.45 7.40 -0.16
N GLY A 114 2.26 7.96 0.74
CA GLY A 114 3.64 7.53 0.95
C GLY A 114 3.81 6.02 1.20
N GLY A 115 2.90 5.40 1.92
CA GLY A 115 2.76 3.94 2.01
C GLY A 115 1.69 3.39 1.05
N LEU A 116 0.48 3.93 1.10
CA LEU A 116 -0.68 3.41 0.38
C LEU A 116 -1.36 4.50 -0.45
N TYR A 117 -1.67 4.17 -1.71
CA TYR A 117 -2.65 4.88 -2.52
C TYR A 117 -3.78 3.92 -2.91
N ALA A 118 -5.02 4.21 -2.52
CA ALA A 118 -6.20 3.47 -2.97
C ALA A 118 -7.16 4.39 -3.73
N LYS A 119 -7.43 4.06 -4.99
CA LYS A 119 -8.37 4.80 -5.83
C LYS A 119 -9.83 4.47 -5.52
N GLY A 120 -10.11 3.25 -5.04
CA GLY A 120 -11.39 2.93 -4.42
C GLY A 120 -11.49 3.56 -3.03
N GLY A 121 -11.86 2.76 -2.06
CA GLY A 121 -11.83 3.09 -0.64
C GLY A 121 -10.76 2.31 0.12
N TYR A 122 -10.67 2.60 1.40
CA TYR A 122 -10.00 1.76 2.37
C TYR A 122 -10.99 1.38 3.47
N GLN A 123 -11.32 0.09 3.54
CA GLN A 123 -12.25 -0.48 4.50
C GLN A 123 -11.46 -1.30 5.54
N GLN A 124 -11.45 -0.83 6.78
CA GLN A 124 -10.99 -1.65 7.90
C GLN A 124 -12.19 -2.35 8.53
N GLU A 125 -12.30 -3.65 8.29
CA GLU A 125 -13.27 -4.51 8.98
C GLU A 125 -12.82 -4.80 10.42
N ALA A 126 -13.74 -5.33 11.23
CA ALA A 126 -13.57 -5.48 12.67
C ALA A 126 -12.26 -6.19 13.06
N GLY A 127 -11.63 -5.68 14.14
CA GLY A 127 -10.40 -6.26 14.68
C GLY A 127 -9.15 -6.02 13.84
N SER A 128 -9.16 -5.05 12.93
CA SER A 128 -8.00 -4.74 12.07
C SER A 128 -7.16 -3.60 12.61
N SER A 129 -5.84 -3.69 12.51
CA SER A 129 -4.91 -2.61 12.86
C SER A 129 -4.04 -2.25 11.67
N VAL A 130 -3.85 -0.95 11.43
CA VAL A 130 -2.89 -0.46 10.44
C VAL A 130 -1.95 0.56 11.04
N HIS A 131 -0.68 0.43 10.69
CA HIS A 131 0.40 1.30 11.16
C HIS A 131 1.13 1.90 9.97
N PHE A 132 1.15 3.22 9.88
CA PHE A 132 2.01 3.96 8.97
C PHE A 132 3.11 4.63 9.78
N GLU A 133 4.36 4.19 9.59
CA GLU A 133 5.50 4.67 10.35
C GLU A 133 6.55 5.24 9.41
N HIS A 134 6.98 6.48 9.68
CA HIS A 134 8.05 7.15 8.92
C HIS A 134 7.79 7.23 7.40
N CYS A 135 6.51 7.23 6.99
CA CYS A 135 6.15 7.35 5.59
C CYS A 135 6.12 8.81 5.12
N SER A 136 6.43 9.08 3.86
CA SER A 136 6.44 10.43 3.32
C SER A 136 5.80 10.55 1.94
N ALA A 137 5.08 11.66 1.71
CA ALA A 137 4.59 12.04 0.40
C ALA A 137 5.09 13.45 0.01
N ASP A 138 5.59 13.64 -1.21
CA ASP A 138 5.95 14.98 -1.71
C ASP A 138 4.70 15.84 -1.94
N GLY A 139 3.61 15.21 -2.36
CA GLY A 139 2.26 15.75 -2.50
C GLY A 139 1.42 15.48 -1.25
N SER A 140 0.40 14.63 -1.38
CA SER A 140 -0.63 14.42 -0.34
C SER A 140 -0.61 13.03 0.30
N GLY A 141 -1.00 12.95 1.57
CA GLY A 141 -1.19 11.68 2.30
C GLY A 141 0.12 11.00 2.66
N GLY A 142 0.83 11.54 3.65
CA GLY A 142 2.19 11.09 3.99
C GLY A 142 2.31 9.60 4.31
N GLY A 143 1.31 9.02 4.96
CA GLY A 143 1.14 7.57 5.13
C GLY A 143 0.22 6.99 4.07
N ALA A 144 -0.97 7.56 3.89
CA ALA A 144 -1.92 7.07 2.90
C ALA A 144 -2.77 8.16 2.27
N TYR A 145 -3.17 7.90 1.02
CA TYR A 145 -4.10 8.70 0.23
C TYR A 145 -5.21 7.79 -0.29
N VAL A 146 -6.47 8.16 -0.05
CA VAL A 146 -7.62 7.38 -0.53
C VAL A 146 -8.63 8.29 -1.22
N GLU A 147 -9.05 7.93 -2.44
CA GLU A 147 -9.89 8.79 -3.26
C GLU A 147 -11.37 8.80 -2.88
N ASN A 148 -11.93 7.70 -2.37
CA ASN A 148 -13.36 7.65 -2.03
C ASN A 148 -13.62 7.76 -0.52
N SER A 149 -13.52 6.65 0.20
CA SER A 149 -13.91 6.59 1.61
C SER A 149 -12.91 5.79 2.43
N PHE A 150 -12.75 6.21 3.67
CA PHE A 150 -12.08 5.42 4.70
C PHE A 150 -13.08 5.08 5.78
N THR A 151 -13.31 3.79 5.99
CA THR A 151 -14.18 3.29 7.04
C THR A 151 -13.38 2.47 8.04
N GLN A 152 -13.68 2.67 9.32
CA GLN A 152 -13.07 1.93 10.40
C GLN A 152 -14.13 1.20 11.20
N GLY A 153 -14.05 -0.13 11.17
CA GLY A 153 -14.93 -1.04 11.88
C GLY A 153 -14.62 -1.09 13.38
N PRO A 154 -15.46 -1.79 14.17
CA PRO A 154 -15.29 -1.89 15.61
C PRO A 154 -13.98 -2.59 15.98
N ASN A 155 -13.40 -2.21 17.12
CA ASN A 155 -12.13 -2.74 17.63
C ASN A 155 -10.96 -2.66 16.64
N SER A 156 -11.02 -1.70 15.71
CA SER A 156 -9.97 -1.47 14.73
C SER A 156 -9.15 -0.23 15.08
N SER A 157 -7.94 -0.13 14.55
CA SER A 157 -7.08 1.02 14.75
C SER A 157 -6.35 1.44 13.48
N ALA A 158 -6.12 2.75 13.35
CA ALA A 158 -5.28 3.33 12.31
C ALA A 158 -4.33 4.34 12.95
N ILE A 159 -3.05 4.02 12.89
CA ILE A 159 -2.00 4.76 13.59
C ILE A 159 -1.03 5.32 12.55
N PHE A 160 -0.85 6.63 12.57
CA PHE A 160 0.10 7.35 11.75
C PHE A 160 1.17 7.97 12.64
N ARG A 161 2.41 7.51 12.52
CA ARG A 161 3.55 7.95 13.33
C ARG A 161 4.64 8.49 12.44
N SER A 162 5.11 9.71 12.74
CA SER A 162 6.23 10.33 12.04
C SER A 162 6.04 10.45 10.52
N CYS A 163 4.79 10.49 10.05
CA CYS A 163 4.46 10.62 8.63
C CYS A 163 4.50 12.10 8.19
N ARG A 164 4.91 12.36 6.95
CA ARG A 164 5.06 13.73 6.41
C ARG A 164 4.43 13.86 5.03
N ALA A 165 3.79 14.98 4.74
CA ALA A 165 3.28 15.29 3.40
C ALA A 165 3.66 16.73 3.03
N GLY A 166 3.90 17.02 1.75
CA GLY A 166 4.09 18.40 1.28
C GLY A 166 2.80 19.21 1.27
N ARG A 167 1.65 18.54 1.09
CA ARG A 167 0.29 19.10 1.23
C ARG A 167 -0.59 18.11 1.99
N GLY A 168 -1.44 18.60 2.89
CA GLY A 168 -2.22 17.71 3.77
C GLY A 168 -1.39 17.09 4.91
N GLY A 169 -2.01 16.20 5.70
CA GLY A 169 -1.37 15.56 6.85
C GLY A 169 -0.83 14.16 6.55
N ALA A 170 -0.70 13.34 7.59
CA ALA A 170 -0.33 11.92 7.46
C ALA A 170 -1.36 11.10 6.64
N TRP A 171 -2.59 11.57 6.57
CA TRP A 171 -3.68 11.00 5.79
C TRP A 171 -4.31 12.09 4.92
N ALA A 172 -4.75 11.71 3.72
CA ALA A 172 -5.57 12.54 2.86
C ALA A 172 -6.71 11.72 2.24
N ALA A 173 -7.90 12.32 2.19
CA ALA A 173 -9.03 11.81 1.42
C ALA A 173 -9.47 12.87 0.42
N ALA A 174 -9.74 12.48 -0.82
CA ALA A 174 -10.47 13.32 -1.75
C ALA A 174 -11.98 13.10 -1.53
N PHE A 175 -12.77 14.17 -1.57
CA PHE A 175 -14.20 14.05 -1.72
C PHE A 175 -14.53 14.75 -3.04
N PHE A 176 -14.98 13.99 -4.03
CA PHE A 176 -15.45 14.51 -5.32
C PHE A 176 -16.98 14.55 -5.35
#